data_AF-A0A7X9HHW5-F1
#
_entry.id   AF-A0A7X9HHW5-F1
#
_cell.length_a   1.000
_cell.length_b   1.000
_cell.length_c   1.000
_cell.angle_alpha   90.00
_cell.angle_beta   90.00
_cell.angle_gamma   90.00
#
_symmetry.space_group_name_H-M   'P 1'
#
loop_
_entity.id
_entity.type
_entity.pdbx_description
1 polymer ?
#
loop_
_entity_poly.entity_id
_entity_poly.type
_entity_poly.pdbx_seq_one_letter_code
_entity_poly.pdbx_strand_id
1 'polypeptide(L)'
;MFINCHSWYSLRYGTMPVESLVEQAARLGIDRLALTDINNTTGMVDFVKACSNHGIHPVAGIEFRNQLHQLLYIGIARNNNGYRVLNDFLSYHNASGEPFPDRPSLRDDVYIVYPLSSFRDDLCENEYIGVTPAEITRLVWPVTEKVFSRLVARLPVTLSGPGDFFLHTNLRAIDQNTLLSKLAAPQIAGEDEYLVPPDEVRKKYALFPQLVENTLQLMESCSICFDFEAVKNKQVFTASRYDDKLLLEKLAMDGLKYRYGSGNKEALKRVRHELEVIDKLGFSSYFLITWDIIRYSMSRGFYHVGRGSGANSIVAYCLRITDVDPIELDLYFERFINPRRTSPPDFDIDYSWKDRDEVLEYIFKRYGREHTALIGTISTFHGRSILRELGKVYGLPKEEIDELADNPSSASGRNEVTEQIFRVGNRLQDFPNLRSIHAGGVLISEEPVTCYTALDMPPKGLPTTQFDMYVAEDLRYEKIDILSQRGIGHIKECADIVKENQGISIDVHDVKRFKQDPVVLRQLRSGEAIGCFYIESPAMRGLLHKLRCNSYISLVAASSIIRPGVAKSGMMKEYIKRFHNPGSFRYLHPVMEQQLKETYGVMVYQEDVIK
;
A
#
# COMPACT_ATOMS: atom_id res chain seq x y z
N MET A 1 31.16 4.71 -8.86
CA MET A 1 30.28 3.53 -8.90
C MET A 1 30.22 2.91 -7.51
N PHE A 2 29.07 2.39 -7.10
CA PHE A 2 28.91 1.68 -5.81
C PHE A 2 27.94 0.51 -6.01
N ILE A 3 28.32 -0.68 -5.52
CA ILE A 3 27.53 -1.91 -5.66
C ILE A 3 26.79 -2.32 -4.39
N ASN A 4 27.03 -1.60 -3.28
CA ASN A 4 26.53 -1.96 -1.97
C ASN A 4 26.00 -0.71 -1.27
N CYS A 5 24.73 -0.39 -1.48
CA CYS A 5 24.10 0.79 -0.89
C CYS A 5 22.79 0.42 -0.20
N HIS A 6 22.60 0.99 0.99
CA HIS A 6 21.46 0.79 1.85
C HIS A 6 20.70 2.10 2.01
N SER A 7 19.44 2.10 1.64
CA SER A 7 18.50 3.15 2.00
C SER A 7 17.94 2.90 3.40
N TRP A 8 17.13 3.81 3.89
CA TRP A 8 16.33 3.65 5.09
C TRP A 8 15.31 2.51 5.04
N TYR A 9 15.11 1.89 3.85
CA TYR A 9 14.30 0.68 3.69
C TYR A 9 15.08 -0.59 4.05
N SER A 10 16.40 -0.51 4.20
CA SER A 10 17.10 -1.37 5.17
C SER A 10 16.64 -0.97 6.56
N LEU A 11 15.43 -1.41 6.93
CA LEU A 11 14.68 -0.90 8.09
C LEU A 11 15.52 -0.95 9.35
N ARG A 12 15.54 0.18 10.07
CA ARG A 12 16.33 0.37 11.29
C ARG A 12 17.83 0.06 11.09
N TYR A 13 18.37 0.24 9.89
CA TYR A 13 19.79 0.07 9.57
C TYR A 13 20.30 1.23 8.72
N GLY A 14 19.78 1.41 7.51
CA GLY A 14 20.15 2.53 6.65
C GLY A 14 19.62 3.85 7.18
N THR A 15 20.36 4.94 6.95
CA THR A 15 20.06 6.26 7.52
C THR A 15 19.50 7.25 6.51
N MET A 16 19.44 6.89 5.23
CA MET A 16 19.13 7.81 4.14
C MET A 16 17.87 7.45 3.36
N PRO A 17 17.01 8.44 3.05
CA PRO A 17 16.02 8.30 1.99
C PRO A 17 16.65 7.90 0.65
N VAL A 18 15.88 7.21 -0.17
CA VAL A 18 16.30 6.76 -1.50
C VAL A 18 16.66 7.96 -2.39
N GLU A 19 15.82 8.99 -2.40
CA GLU A 19 16.03 10.21 -3.18
C GLU A 19 17.30 10.93 -2.75
N SER A 20 17.52 11.02 -1.43
CA SER A 20 18.72 11.64 -0.87
C SER A 20 20.00 10.89 -1.24
N LEU A 21 19.95 9.55 -1.25
CA LEU A 21 21.07 8.71 -1.70
C LEU A 21 21.42 9.00 -3.17
N VAL A 22 20.42 9.06 -4.06
CA VAL A 22 20.63 9.34 -5.49
C VAL A 22 21.10 10.77 -5.73
N GLU A 23 20.50 11.76 -5.06
CA GLU A 23 20.90 13.16 -5.17
C GLU A 23 22.35 13.38 -4.74
N GLN A 24 22.77 12.77 -3.63
CA GLN A 24 24.15 12.84 -3.16
C GLN A 24 25.11 12.18 -4.14
N ALA A 25 24.72 11.02 -4.70
CA ALA A 25 25.51 10.35 -5.73
C ALA A 25 25.74 11.26 -6.96
N ALA A 26 24.69 11.93 -7.43
CA ALA A 26 24.76 12.85 -8.55
C ALA A 26 25.69 14.05 -8.25
N ARG A 27 25.59 14.64 -7.06
CA ARG A 27 26.45 15.77 -6.62
C ARG A 27 27.92 15.39 -6.58
N LEU A 28 28.25 14.14 -6.26
CA LEU A 28 29.61 13.63 -6.18
C LEU A 28 30.17 13.13 -7.52
N GLY A 29 29.38 13.23 -8.61
CA GLY A 29 29.80 12.76 -9.94
C GLY A 29 29.80 11.24 -10.08
N ILE A 30 28.97 10.54 -9.30
CA ILE A 30 28.76 9.09 -9.42
C ILE A 30 27.68 8.87 -10.47
N ASP A 31 27.98 8.05 -11.47
CA ASP A 31 27.09 7.78 -12.61
C ASP A 31 26.40 6.41 -12.56
N ARG A 32 26.85 5.50 -11.67
CA ARG A 32 26.32 4.14 -11.51
C ARG A 32 26.16 3.80 -10.04
N LEU A 33 24.98 3.31 -9.67
CA LEU A 33 24.63 3.03 -8.28
C LEU A 33 23.76 1.78 -8.21
N ALA A 34 24.10 0.84 -7.31
CA ALA A 34 23.25 -0.29 -6.99
C ALA A 34 22.54 -0.06 -5.66
N LEU A 35 21.22 -0.24 -5.63
CA LEU A 35 20.48 -0.33 -4.37
C LEU A 35 20.45 -1.79 -3.94
N THR A 36 20.98 -2.08 -2.75
CA THR A 36 21.10 -3.43 -2.18
C THR A 36 20.58 -3.41 -0.75
N ASP A 37 19.32 -3.05 -0.57
CA ASP A 37 18.71 -3.05 0.76
C ASP A 37 18.73 -4.45 1.38
N ILE A 38 18.86 -4.49 2.71
CA ILE A 38 19.08 -5.73 3.45
C ILE A 38 17.80 -6.55 3.49
N ASN A 39 17.83 -7.75 2.90
CA ASN A 39 16.73 -8.71 2.88
C ASN A 39 15.38 -8.11 2.40
N ASN A 40 15.41 -7.10 1.53
CA ASN A 40 14.20 -6.49 0.97
C ASN A 40 14.50 -5.69 -0.29
N THR A 41 13.42 -5.28 -0.96
CA THR A 41 13.46 -4.48 -2.19
C THR A 41 12.46 -3.33 -2.20
N THR A 42 12.00 -2.91 -1.00
CA THR A 42 10.93 -1.91 -0.84
C THR A 42 11.23 -0.62 -1.63
N GLY A 43 12.46 -0.11 -1.57
CA GLY A 43 12.84 1.17 -2.20
C GLY A 43 13.23 1.10 -3.68
N MET A 44 13.15 -0.07 -4.34
CA MET A 44 13.71 -0.23 -5.68
C MET A 44 12.99 0.61 -6.73
N VAL A 45 11.67 0.72 -6.64
CA VAL A 45 10.85 1.48 -7.60
C VAL A 45 11.18 2.98 -7.52
N ASP A 46 11.17 3.53 -6.31
CA ASP A 46 11.53 4.93 -6.05
C ASP A 46 12.99 5.20 -6.46
N PHE A 47 13.88 4.24 -6.26
CA PHE A 47 15.28 4.33 -6.65
C PHE A 47 15.46 4.43 -8.17
N VAL A 48 14.78 3.59 -8.95
CA VAL A 48 14.81 3.65 -10.41
C VAL A 48 14.27 4.99 -10.91
N LYS A 49 13.17 5.47 -10.32
CA LYS A 49 12.56 6.77 -10.63
C LYS A 49 13.51 7.93 -10.32
N ALA A 50 14.12 7.93 -9.14
CA ALA A 50 15.08 8.94 -8.72
C ALA A 50 16.34 8.94 -9.61
N CYS A 51 16.89 7.77 -9.91
CA CYS A 51 18.05 7.62 -10.80
C CYS A 51 17.76 8.19 -12.20
N SER A 52 16.58 7.92 -12.77
CA SER A 52 16.16 8.46 -14.06
C SER A 52 16.14 10.00 -14.05
N ASN A 53 15.61 10.62 -12.99
CA ASN A 53 15.56 12.08 -12.84
C ASN A 53 16.94 12.75 -12.73
N HIS A 54 17.95 12.03 -12.24
CA HIS A 54 19.30 12.54 -12.03
C HIS A 54 20.33 12.04 -13.04
N GLY A 55 19.92 11.25 -14.04
CA GLY A 55 20.83 10.69 -15.05
C GLY A 55 21.83 9.68 -14.49
N ILE A 56 21.48 8.99 -13.40
CA ILE A 56 22.27 7.90 -12.83
C ILE A 56 21.80 6.58 -13.41
N HIS A 57 22.73 5.69 -13.72
CA HIS A 57 22.44 4.33 -14.17
C HIS A 57 22.11 3.44 -12.96
N PRO A 58 20.85 2.99 -12.81
CA PRO A 58 20.43 2.18 -11.68
C PRO A 58 20.80 0.71 -11.88
N VAL A 59 21.21 0.07 -10.79
CA VAL A 59 21.41 -1.37 -10.71
C VAL A 59 20.56 -1.93 -9.56
N ALA A 60 19.80 -2.99 -9.84
CA ALA A 60 18.98 -3.64 -8.82
C ALA A 60 19.79 -4.71 -8.07
N GLY A 61 19.61 -4.82 -6.77
CA GLY A 61 20.19 -5.89 -5.98
C GLY A 61 19.58 -6.04 -4.59
N ILE A 62 20.09 -7.00 -3.84
CA ILE A 62 19.66 -7.32 -2.47
C ILE A 62 20.89 -7.75 -1.68
N GLU A 63 21.06 -7.22 -0.47
CA GLU A 63 22.04 -7.75 0.47
C GLU A 63 21.39 -8.84 1.34
N PHE A 64 21.89 -10.07 1.26
CA PHE A 64 21.38 -11.20 2.03
C PHE A 64 22.15 -11.36 3.32
N ARG A 65 21.44 -11.20 4.44
CA ARG A 65 21.97 -11.41 5.80
C ARG A 65 21.23 -12.53 6.52
N ASN A 66 21.97 -13.30 7.31
CA ASN A 66 21.37 -14.29 8.21
C ASN A 66 20.74 -13.64 9.45
N GLN A 67 20.11 -14.45 10.30
CA GLN A 67 19.46 -14.00 11.55
C GLN A 67 20.42 -13.36 12.57
N LEU A 68 21.74 -13.57 12.42
CA LEU A 68 22.78 -12.95 13.25
C LEU A 68 23.30 -11.64 12.63
N HIS A 69 22.62 -11.10 11.62
CA HIS A 69 23.00 -9.91 10.86
C HIS A 69 24.34 -10.03 10.13
N GLN A 70 24.84 -11.25 9.91
CA GLN A 70 26.05 -11.48 9.13
C GLN A 70 25.72 -11.45 7.65
N LEU A 71 26.54 -10.70 6.89
CA LEU A 71 26.52 -10.69 5.43
C LEU A 71 26.91 -12.07 4.89
N LEU A 72 26.00 -12.70 4.15
CA LEU A 72 26.30 -13.92 3.40
C LEU A 72 26.80 -13.57 1.99
N TYR A 73 26.04 -12.77 1.26
CA TYR A 73 26.35 -12.30 -0.08
C TYR A 73 25.43 -11.16 -0.51
N ILE A 74 25.82 -10.47 -1.58
CA ILE A 74 25.01 -9.48 -2.27
C ILE A 74 24.60 -10.07 -3.62
N GLY A 75 23.30 -10.13 -3.89
CA GLY A 75 22.76 -10.47 -5.21
C GLY A 75 22.59 -9.21 -6.06
N ILE A 76 23.12 -9.21 -7.28
CA ILE A 76 23.02 -8.10 -8.23
C ILE A 76 22.32 -8.60 -9.49
N ALA A 77 21.23 -7.94 -9.87
CA ALA A 77 20.48 -8.25 -11.09
C ALA A 77 21.17 -7.68 -12.33
N ARG A 78 21.35 -8.52 -13.35
CA ARG A 78 21.85 -8.10 -14.67
C ARG A 78 20.78 -7.36 -15.48
N ASN A 79 19.52 -7.72 -15.29
CA ASN A 79 18.36 -7.17 -16.00
C ASN A 79 17.09 -7.37 -15.15
N ASN A 80 15.94 -6.96 -15.68
CA ASN A 80 14.62 -7.17 -15.05
C ASN A 80 14.33 -8.63 -14.69
N ASN A 81 14.78 -9.60 -15.50
CA ASN A 81 14.59 -11.02 -15.19
C ASN A 81 15.45 -11.43 -13.99
N GLY A 82 16.72 -11.01 -13.93
CA GLY A 82 17.58 -11.22 -12.77
C GLY A 82 17.00 -10.61 -11.48
N TYR A 83 16.35 -9.44 -11.58
CA TYR A 83 15.68 -8.81 -10.45
C TYR A 83 14.48 -9.64 -9.98
N ARG A 84 13.65 -10.14 -10.91
CA ARG A 84 12.58 -11.09 -10.59
C ARG A 84 13.12 -12.35 -9.90
N VAL A 85 14.21 -12.94 -10.41
CA VAL A 85 14.84 -14.13 -9.82
C VAL A 85 15.30 -13.87 -8.37
N LEU A 86 15.89 -12.71 -8.10
CA LEU A 86 16.24 -12.30 -6.73
C LEU A 86 15.01 -12.13 -5.84
N ASN A 87 13.94 -11.53 -6.36
CA ASN A 87 12.69 -11.37 -5.63
C ASN A 87 11.99 -12.69 -5.35
N ASP A 88 11.96 -13.61 -6.31
CA ASP A 88 11.40 -14.96 -6.17
C ASP A 88 12.16 -15.73 -5.07
N PHE A 89 13.50 -15.66 -5.10
CA PHE A 89 14.36 -16.28 -4.08
C PHE A 89 14.10 -15.71 -2.68
N LEU A 90 14.08 -14.39 -2.54
CA LEU A 90 13.79 -13.74 -1.25
C LEU A 90 12.36 -14.07 -0.77
N SER A 91 11.38 -14.04 -1.66
CA SER A 91 9.98 -14.34 -1.36
C SER A 91 9.80 -15.79 -0.89
N TYR A 92 10.51 -16.74 -1.51
CA TYR A 92 10.53 -18.14 -1.09
C TYR A 92 11.00 -18.29 0.36
N HIS A 93 12.15 -17.70 0.70
CA HIS A 93 12.69 -17.76 2.06
C HIS A 93 11.82 -17.03 3.08
N ASN A 94 11.21 -15.90 2.71
CA ASN A 94 10.24 -15.21 3.56
C ASN A 94 9.00 -16.06 3.82
N ALA A 95 8.55 -16.84 2.82
CA ALA A 95 7.37 -17.69 2.93
C ALA A 95 7.63 -19.00 3.67
N SER A 96 8.77 -19.65 3.43
CA SER A 96 9.13 -20.93 4.04
C SER A 96 9.70 -20.77 5.45
N GLY A 97 10.31 -19.62 5.76
CA GLY A 97 11.09 -19.39 6.97
C GLY A 97 12.43 -20.14 6.97
N GLU A 98 12.82 -20.75 5.85
CA GLU A 98 14.11 -21.42 5.73
C GLU A 98 15.24 -20.39 5.71
N PRO A 99 16.37 -20.64 6.40
CA PRO A 99 17.52 -19.75 6.36
C PRO A 99 18.11 -19.69 4.95
N PHE A 100 18.69 -18.54 4.60
CA PHE A 100 19.44 -18.41 3.35
C PHE A 100 20.63 -19.39 3.34
N PRO A 101 20.86 -20.13 2.25
CA PRO A 101 22.06 -20.95 2.11
C PRO A 101 23.30 -20.06 1.98
N ASP A 102 24.46 -20.51 2.47
CA ASP A 102 25.73 -19.77 2.35
C ASP A 102 26.16 -19.54 0.88
N ARG A 103 25.78 -20.46 -0.01
CA ARG A 103 25.97 -20.37 -1.46
C ARG A 103 24.62 -20.58 -2.16
N PRO A 104 23.98 -19.55 -2.73
CA PRO A 104 22.70 -19.69 -3.39
C PRO A 104 22.85 -20.42 -4.74
N SER A 105 21.81 -21.11 -5.19
CA SER A 105 21.76 -21.78 -6.49
C SER A 105 21.42 -20.85 -7.66
N LEU A 106 21.48 -19.53 -7.45
CA LEU A 106 21.14 -18.49 -8.42
C LEU A 106 22.23 -18.36 -9.49
N ARG A 107 21.87 -18.59 -10.76
CA ARG A 107 22.79 -18.51 -11.91
C ARG A 107 22.28 -17.61 -13.04
N ASP A 108 20.98 -17.63 -13.28
CA ASP A 108 20.37 -16.93 -14.41
C ASP A 108 20.25 -15.43 -14.13
N ASP A 109 20.88 -14.61 -14.96
CA ASP A 109 20.81 -13.13 -14.91
C ASP A 109 21.17 -12.47 -13.57
N VAL A 110 21.86 -13.17 -12.68
CA VAL A 110 22.21 -12.70 -11.34
C VAL A 110 23.70 -12.90 -11.06
N TYR A 111 24.37 -11.85 -10.58
CA TYR A 111 25.69 -11.94 -9.97
C TYR A 111 25.59 -12.08 -8.46
N ILE A 112 26.48 -12.89 -7.88
CA ILE A 112 26.59 -13.07 -6.44
C ILE A 112 27.96 -12.57 -5.97
N VAL A 113 27.98 -11.64 -5.03
CA VAL A 113 29.20 -11.06 -4.46
C VAL A 113 29.33 -11.47 -3.00
N TYR A 114 30.29 -12.36 -2.70
CA TYR A 114 30.58 -12.80 -1.33
C TYR A 114 31.48 -11.81 -0.60
N PRO A 115 31.37 -11.67 0.74
CA PRO A 115 32.37 -10.93 1.50
C PRO A 115 33.71 -11.69 1.52
N LEU A 116 34.83 -10.98 1.66
CA LEU A 116 36.16 -11.59 1.74
C LEU A 116 36.30 -12.60 2.89
N SER A 117 35.55 -12.43 3.99
CA SER A 117 35.50 -13.39 5.09
C SER A 117 35.03 -14.79 4.69
N SER A 118 34.26 -14.89 3.60
CA SER A 118 33.73 -16.13 3.04
C SER A 118 34.51 -16.54 1.77
N PHE A 119 35.81 -16.24 1.73
CA PHE A 119 36.68 -16.50 0.59
C PHE A 119 36.61 -17.95 0.11
N ARG A 120 36.64 -18.12 -1.21
CA ARG A 120 36.57 -19.41 -1.90
C ARG A 120 37.19 -19.29 -3.30
N ASP A 121 37.91 -20.31 -3.72
CA ASP A 121 38.66 -20.33 -4.99
C ASP A 121 37.93 -21.06 -6.13
N ASP A 122 36.78 -21.69 -5.84
CA ASP A 122 35.91 -22.42 -6.77
C ASP A 122 34.68 -21.58 -7.22
N LEU A 123 34.92 -20.31 -7.57
CA LEU A 123 33.87 -19.39 -8.01
C LEU A 123 33.28 -19.81 -9.36
N CYS A 124 31.94 -19.78 -9.46
CA CYS A 124 31.25 -19.88 -10.74
C CYS A 124 31.37 -18.58 -11.56
N GLU A 125 30.96 -18.63 -12.83
CA GLU A 125 31.09 -17.48 -13.74
C GLU A 125 30.33 -16.22 -13.31
N ASN A 126 29.27 -16.39 -12.50
CA ASN A 126 28.47 -15.30 -11.96
C ASN A 126 28.83 -14.94 -10.51
N GLU A 127 29.86 -15.56 -9.93
CA GLU A 127 30.28 -15.35 -8.54
C GLU A 127 31.54 -14.48 -8.46
N TYR A 128 31.55 -13.57 -7.49
CA TYR A 128 32.60 -12.59 -7.23
C TYR A 128 32.87 -12.50 -5.72
N ILE A 129 34.00 -11.90 -5.36
CA ILE A 129 34.36 -11.59 -3.97
C ILE A 129 34.50 -10.08 -3.82
N GLY A 130 33.70 -9.50 -2.93
CA GLY A 130 33.71 -8.10 -2.57
C GLY A 130 34.76 -7.80 -1.51
N VAL A 131 35.63 -6.84 -1.80
CA VAL A 131 36.73 -6.41 -0.91
C VAL A 131 36.50 -4.96 -0.50
N THR A 132 36.50 -4.68 0.80
CA THR A 132 36.44 -3.31 1.35
C THR A 132 37.83 -2.64 1.38
N PRO A 133 37.92 -1.31 1.50
CA PRO A 133 39.20 -0.62 1.64
C PRO A 133 40.05 -1.14 2.81
N ALA A 134 39.41 -1.42 3.95
CA ALA A 134 40.07 -1.94 5.15
C ALA A 134 40.64 -3.36 4.96
N GLU A 135 40.12 -4.11 3.99
CA GLU A 135 40.51 -5.49 3.72
C GLU A 135 41.60 -5.61 2.63
N ILE A 136 41.96 -4.52 1.96
CA ILE A 136 42.97 -4.52 0.88
C ILE A 136 44.29 -5.15 1.34
N THR A 137 44.72 -4.85 2.57
CA THR A 137 45.97 -5.36 3.14
C THR A 137 45.91 -6.86 3.48
N ARG A 138 44.72 -7.46 3.46
CA ARG A 138 44.49 -8.89 3.71
C ARG A 138 44.55 -9.73 2.43
N LEU A 139 44.70 -9.11 1.26
CA LEU A 139 44.87 -9.84 0.00
C LEU A 139 46.30 -10.43 -0.05
N VAL A 140 46.41 -11.73 0.20
CA VAL A 140 47.69 -12.46 0.23
C VAL A 140 47.92 -13.20 -1.09
N TRP A 141 49.00 -12.85 -1.79
CA TRP A 141 49.46 -13.60 -2.96
C TRP A 141 50.20 -14.88 -2.52
N PRO A 142 50.02 -16.06 -3.15
CA PRO A 142 49.30 -16.34 -4.41
C PRO A 142 47.84 -16.80 -4.23
N VAL A 143 47.31 -16.82 -3.01
CA VAL A 143 45.97 -17.39 -2.71
C VAL A 143 44.86 -16.70 -3.51
N THR A 144 45.00 -15.39 -3.73
CA THR A 144 44.03 -14.59 -4.48
C THR A 144 44.30 -14.52 -5.99
N GLU A 145 45.42 -15.06 -6.49
CA GLU A 145 45.83 -14.96 -7.90
C GLU A 145 44.79 -15.58 -8.84
N LYS A 146 44.30 -16.77 -8.51
CA LYS A 146 43.34 -17.52 -9.34
C LYS A 146 41.99 -16.83 -9.52
N VAL A 147 41.60 -16.00 -8.55
CA VAL A 147 40.29 -15.32 -8.52
C VAL A 147 40.43 -13.81 -8.68
N PHE A 148 41.61 -13.30 -9.04
CA PHE A 148 41.88 -11.87 -9.07
C PHE A 148 40.94 -11.09 -10.01
N SER A 149 40.59 -11.68 -11.17
CA SER A 149 39.59 -11.13 -12.11
C SER A 149 38.15 -11.15 -11.58
N ARG A 150 37.91 -11.82 -10.45
CA ARG A 150 36.61 -11.92 -9.77
C ARG A 150 36.58 -11.14 -8.45
N LEU A 151 37.64 -10.40 -8.13
CA LEU A 151 37.64 -9.47 -7.00
C LEU A 151 37.03 -8.14 -7.43
N VAL A 152 36.06 -7.65 -6.65
CA VAL A 152 35.38 -6.38 -6.90
C VAL A 152 35.45 -5.48 -5.67
N ALA A 153 35.48 -4.18 -5.90
CA ALA A 153 35.37 -3.18 -4.85
C ALA A 153 33.94 -3.16 -4.27
N ARG A 154 33.78 -3.44 -2.97
CA ARG A 154 32.46 -3.50 -2.30
C ARG A 154 31.93 -2.13 -1.86
N LEU A 155 32.76 -1.37 -1.13
CA LEU A 155 32.43 -0.07 -0.48
C LEU A 155 30.95 0.08 -0.05
N PRO A 156 30.56 -0.49 1.11
CA PRO A 156 29.20 -0.29 1.63
C PRO A 156 28.87 1.18 1.89
N VAL A 157 27.62 1.55 1.65
CA VAL A 157 27.04 2.88 1.92
C VAL A 157 25.80 2.70 2.76
N THR A 158 25.86 3.11 4.03
CA THR A 158 24.77 3.00 5.02
C THR A 158 24.41 4.36 5.61
N LEU A 159 25.41 5.23 5.74
CA LEU A 159 25.36 6.51 6.41
C LEU A 159 25.18 7.65 5.40
N SER A 160 24.44 8.70 5.76
CA SER A 160 24.39 9.93 4.96
C SER A 160 25.69 10.74 4.99
N GLY A 161 26.50 10.49 6.01
CA GLY A 161 27.80 11.09 6.19
C GLY A 161 28.36 10.78 7.58
N PRO A 162 29.50 11.37 7.95
CA PRO A 162 30.20 11.05 9.20
C PRO A 162 29.37 11.30 10.48
N GLY A 163 28.41 12.23 10.44
CA GLY A 163 27.56 12.56 11.59
C GLY A 163 26.42 11.57 11.86
N ASP A 164 26.20 10.59 10.98
CA ASP A 164 25.02 9.71 11.02
C ASP A 164 25.25 8.38 11.69
N PHE A 165 26.49 8.05 12.02
CA PHE A 165 26.82 6.85 12.78
C PHE A 165 26.08 6.80 14.13
N PHE A 166 25.89 7.96 14.76
CA PHE A 166 25.11 8.05 15.99
C PHE A 166 23.62 7.73 15.78
N LEU A 167 23.01 8.20 14.69
CA LEU A 167 21.64 7.84 14.34
C LEU A 167 21.53 6.33 14.06
N HIS A 168 22.47 5.80 13.27
CA HIS A 168 22.54 4.38 12.92
C HIS A 168 22.59 3.49 14.17
N THR A 169 23.50 3.76 15.10
CA THR A 169 23.61 2.96 16.33
C THR A 169 22.34 3.00 17.19
N ASN A 170 21.65 4.15 17.27
CA ASN A 170 20.34 4.22 17.91
C ASN A 170 19.29 3.34 17.20
N LEU A 171 19.21 3.39 15.87
CA LEU A 171 18.34 2.51 15.08
C LEU A 171 18.64 1.02 15.32
N ARG A 172 19.93 0.64 15.35
CA ARG A 172 20.35 -0.74 15.64
C ARG A 172 19.96 -1.18 17.05
N ALA A 173 20.10 -0.31 18.04
CA ALA A 173 19.70 -0.64 19.41
C ALA A 173 18.18 -0.82 19.56
N ILE A 174 17.38 0.00 18.86
CA ILE A 174 15.92 -0.19 18.76
C ILE A 174 15.61 -1.54 18.11
N ASP A 175 16.26 -1.86 16.99
CA ASP A 175 16.04 -3.11 16.25
C ASP A 175 16.36 -4.37 17.07
N GLN A 176 17.52 -4.35 17.75
CA GLN A 176 17.98 -5.45 18.59
C GLN A 176 17.32 -5.47 19.98
N ASN A 177 16.46 -4.49 20.28
CA ASN A 177 15.81 -4.31 21.58
C ASN A 177 16.83 -4.40 22.73
N THR A 178 17.94 -3.66 22.61
CA THR A 178 19.08 -3.69 23.53
C THR A 178 19.60 -2.29 23.84
N LEU A 179 20.54 -2.18 24.78
CA LEU A 179 21.21 -0.91 25.11
C LEU A 179 22.27 -0.57 24.06
N LEU A 180 22.51 0.73 23.82
CA LEU A 180 23.59 1.19 22.92
C LEU A 180 24.95 0.53 23.23
N SER A 181 25.28 0.41 24.51
CA SER A 181 26.54 -0.18 24.99
C SER A 181 26.68 -1.69 24.78
N LYS A 182 25.60 -2.37 24.35
CA LYS A 182 25.56 -3.83 24.13
C LYS A 182 25.52 -4.21 22.65
N LEU A 183 25.59 -3.24 21.73
CA LEU A 183 25.65 -3.51 20.31
C LEU A 183 26.96 -4.23 19.95
N ALA A 184 26.83 -5.30 19.17
CA ALA A 184 27.95 -6.07 18.65
C ALA A 184 28.37 -5.56 17.27
N ALA A 185 29.64 -5.73 16.91
CA ALA A 185 30.18 -5.27 15.64
C ALA A 185 29.41 -5.74 14.38
N PRO A 186 28.94 -7.00 14.26
CA PRO A 186 28.17 -7.44 13.08
C PRO A 186 26.82 -6.74 12.92
N GLN A 187 26.30 -6.12 13.99
CA GLN A 187 25.01 -5.44 13.98
C GLN A 187 25.11 -4.00 13.49
N ILE A 188 26.30 -3.42 13.41
CA ILE A 188 26.53 -2.01 13.07
C ILE A 188 27.33 -1.87 11.77
N ALA A 189 27.11 -0.76 11.06
CA ALA A 189 27.91 -0.33 9.92
C ALA A 189 29.28 0.19 10.36
N GLY A 190 30.25 0.26 9.45
CA GLY A 190 31.45 1.07 9.63
C GLY A 190 31.14 2.58 9.65
N GLU A 191 31.98 3.36 10.34
CA GLU A 191 31.86 4.83 10.36
C GLU A 191 32.17 5.47 9.00
N ASP A 192 32.87 4.75 8.12
CA ASP A 192 33.27 5.16 6.78
C ASP A 192 32.32 4.71 5.67
N GLU A 193 31.15 4.14 6.01
CA GLU A 193 30.15 3.64 5.07
C GLU A 193 29.25 4.75 4.52
N TYR A 194 29.82 5.71 3.81
CA TYR A 194 29.10 6.79 3.12
C TYR A 194 29.65 7.03 1.71
N LEU A 195 28.90 7.75 0.87
CA LEU A 195 29.32 8.06 -0.49
C LEU A 195 30.56 8.96 -0.50
N VAL A 196 31.52 8.63 -1.35
CA VAL A 196 32.73 9.42 -1.60
C VAL A 196 32.92 9.66 -3.10
N PRO A 197 33.60 10.76 -3.51
CA PRO A 197 33.86 11.01 -4.93
C PRO A 197 34.62 9.85 -5.61
N PRO A 198 34.43 9.63 -6.93
CA PRO A 198 35.13 8.58 -7.67
C PRO A 198 36.66 8.60 -7.54
N ASP A 199 37.27 9.78 -7.45
CA ASP A 199 38.72 9.91 -7.25
C ASP A 199 39.18 9.44 -5.87
N GLU A 200 38.33 9.57 -4.85
CA GLU A 200 38.62 9.03 -3.53
C GLU A 200 38.51 7.50 -3.52
N VAL A 201 37.52 6.93 -4.24
CA VAL A 201 37.44 5.49 -4.46
C VAL A 201 38.73 4.96 -5.12
N ARG A 202 39.21 5.61 -6.19
CA ARG A 202 40.48 5.24 -6.85
C ARG A 202 41.67 5.29 -5.91
N LYS A 203 41.74 6.31 -5.03
CA LYS A 203 42.80 6.42 -4.01
C LYS A 203 42.73 5.29 -2.99
N LYS A 204 41.53 4.96 -2.49
CA LYS A 204 41.33 3.87 -1.52
C LYS A 204 41.78 2.52 -2.10
N TYR A 205 41.60 2.29 -3.40
CA TYR A 205 41.99 1.06 -4.09
C TYR A 205 43.30 1.18 -4.89
N ALA A 206 44.15 2.18 -4.62
CA ALA A 206 45.35 2.45 -5.44
C ALA A 206 46.34 1.28 -5.51
N LEU A 207 46.37 0.40 -4.50
CA LEU A 207 47.20 -0.81 -4.48
C LEU A 207 46.70 -1.89 -5.45
N PHE A 208 45.38 -1.95 -5.69
CA PHE A 208 44.74 -2.91 -6.59
C PHE A 208 43.64 -2.23 -7.42
N PRO A 209 44.02 -1.35 -8.38
CA PRO A 209 43.05 -0.58 -9.17
C PRO A 209 42.11 -1.49 -9.99
N GLN A 210 42.52 -2.72 -10.30
CA GLN A 210 41.71 -3.71 -11.00
C GLN A 210 40.40 -4.05 -10.26
N LEU A 211 40.33 -3.93 -8.93
CA LEU A 211 39.07 -4.13 -8.21
C LEU A 211 38.01 -3.11 -8.63
N VAL A 212 38.43 -1.86 -8.88
CA VAL A 212 37.55 -0.79 -9.38
C VAL A 212 37.14 -1.06 -10.83
N GLU A 213 38.08 -1.51 -11.66
CA GLU A 213 37.82 -1.87 -13.07
C GLU A 213 36.84 -3.04 -13.19
N ASN A 214 37.06 -4.12 -12.43
CA ASN A 214 36.17 -5.28 -12.38
C ASN A 214 34.76 -4.89 -11.90
N THR A 215 34.65 -4.01 -10.89
CA THR A 215 33.36 -3.50 -10.42
C THR A 215 32.64 -2.72 -11.52
N LEU A 216 33.35 -1.87 -12.27
CA LEU A 216 32.76 -1.12 -13.38
C LEU A 216 32.27 -2.06 -14.48
N GLN A 217 33.07 -3.04 -14.89
CA GLN A 217 32.68 -4.05 -15.89
C GLN A 217 31.44 -4.85 -15.45
N LEU A 218 31.40 -5.25 -14.18
CA LEU A 218 30.23 -5.93 -13.61
C LEU A 218 28.98 -5.03 -13.74
N MET A 219 29.05 -3.78 -13.27
CA MET A 219 27.92 -2.86 -13.30
C MET A 219 27.49 -2.43 -14.70
N GLU A 220 28.41 -2.36 -15.67
CA GLU A 220 28.10 -2.05 -17.09
C GLU A 220 27.22 -3.11 -17.73
N SER A 221 27.33 -4.36 -17.28
CA SER A 221 26.50 -5.47 -17.76
C SER A 221 25.15 -5.59 -17.04
N CYS A 222 24.87 -4.68 -16.09
CA CYS A 222 23.64 -4.67 -15.30
C CYS A 222 22.76 -3.49 -15.69
N SER A 223 21.45 -3.66 -15.74
CA SER A 223 20.48 -2.56 -15.89
C SER A 223 19.13 -2.94 -15.29
N ILE A 224 18.35 -1.96 -14.86
CA ILE A 224 16.97 -2.15 -14.43
C ILE A 224 16.13 -0.98 -14.95
N CYS A 225 14.93 -1.29 -15.43
CA CYS A 225 13.98 -0.27 -15.91
C CYS A 225 12.57 -0.68 -15.56
N PHE A 226 11.73 0.27 -15.14
CA PHE A 226 10.32 0.04 -14.92
C PHE A 226 9.48 0.90 -15.85
N ASP A 227 8.37 0.33 -16.32
CA ASP A 227 7.35 1.03 -17.06
C ASP A 227 6.32 1.60 -16.08
N PHE A 228 6.27 2.94 -15.99
CA PHE A 228 5.36 3.70 -15.11
C PHE A 228 4.08 4.17 -15.83
N GLU A 229 3.87 3.73 -17.07
CA GLU A 229 2.73 4.12 -17.90
C GLU A 229 1.73 2.99 -18.10
N ALA A 230 2.18 1.76 -18.35
CA ALA A 230 1.25 0.64 -18.57
C ALA A 230 0.67 0.10 -17.26
N VAL A 231 -0.64 -0.20 -17.28
CA VAL A 231 -1.35 -0.86 -16.18
C VAL A 231 -0.81 -2.26 -15.93
N LYS A 232 -0.56 -2.62 -14.67
CA LYS A 232 0.02 -3.93 -14.28
C LYS A 232 -1.02 -4.97 -13.87
N ASN A 233 -2.27 -4.54 -13.73
CA ASN A 233 -3.39 -5.39 -13.39
C ASN A 233 -3.70 -6.40 -14.48
N LYS A 234 -4.37 -7.48 -14.08
CA LYS A 234 -4.88 -8.49 -15.00
C LYS A 234 -5.78 -7.86 -16.06
N GLN A 235 -5.40 -7.99 -17.33
CA GLN A 235 -6.03 -7.27 -18.45
C GLN A 235 -7.27 -7.98 -19.00
N VAL A 236 -7.33 -9.31 -18.91
CA VAL A 236 -8.47 -10.13 -19.35
C VAL A 236 -8.91 -11.09 -18.24
N PHE A 237 -10.23 -11.22 -18.05
CA PHE A 237 -10.82 -12.21 -17.13
C PHE A 237 -11.01 -13.57 -17.81
N THR A 238 -11.43 -13.57 -19.08
CA THR A 238 -11.60 -14.77 -19.92
C THR A 238 -10.42 -14.97 -20.86
N ALA A 239 -10.67 -15.32 -22.13
CA ALA A 239 -9.63 -15.56 -23.14
C ALA A 239 -9.26 -14.28 -23.92
N SER A 240 -10.16 -13.29 -23.98
CA SER A 240 -9.93 -12.06 -24.74
C SER A 240 -10.77 -10.89 -24.22
N ARG A 241 -10.37 -9.66 -24.54
CA ARG A 241 -11.17 -8.46 -24.24
C ARG A 241 -12.55 -8.49 -24.90
N TYR A 242 -12.65 -9.11 -26.07
CA TYR A 242 -13.92 -9.24 -26.78
C TYR A 242 -14.89 -10.19 -26.04
N ASP A 243 -14.37 -11.32 -25.54
CA ASP A 243 -15.17 -12.27 -24.76
C ASP A 243 -15.59 -11.68 -23.41
N ASP A 244 -14.70 -10.91 -22.77
CA ASP A 244 -15.02 -10.16 -21.55
C ASP A 244 -16.16 -9.16 -21.78
N LYS A 245 -16.11 -8.40 -22.88
CA LYS A 245 -17.20 -7.48 -23.27
C LYS A 245 -18.53 -8.22 -23.40
N LEU A 246 -18.56 -9.32 -24.14
CA LEU A 246 -19.79 -10.09 -24.36
C LEU A 246 -20.34 -10.68 -23.06
N LEU A 247 -19.46 -11.19 -22.19
CA LEU A 247 -19.86 -11.73 -20.90
C LEU A 247 -20.43 -10.62 -20.00
N LEU A 248 -19.76 -9.47 -19.91
CA LEU A 248 -20.20 -8.34 -19.10
C LEU A 248 -21.56 -7.81 -19.58
N GLU A 249 -21.73 -7.64 -20.90
CA GLU A 249 -23.01 -7.21 -21.48
C GLU A 249 -24.14 -8.19 -21.12
N LYS A 250 -23.91 -9.49 -21.28
CA LYS A 250 -24.91 -10.51 -20.92
C LYS A 250 -25.29 -10.41 -19.44
N LEU A 251 -24.31 -10.35 -18.53
CA LEU A 251 -24.53 -10.28 -17.09
C LEU A 251 -25.28 -9.00 -16.70
N ALA A 252 -24.91 -7.85 -17.29
CA ALA A 252 -25.58 -6.58 -17.05
C ALA A 252 -27.03 -6.60 -17.53
N MET A 253 -27.31 -7.18 -18.70
CA MET A 253 -28.66 -7.29 -19.25
C MET A 253 -29.56 -8.23 -18.43
N ASP A 254 -29.00 -9.32 -17.90
CA ASP A 254 -29.75 -10.21 -17.01
C ASP A 254 -29.99 -9.57 -15.64
N GLY A 255 -29.00 -8.85 -15.10
CA GLY A 255 -29.14 -8.04 -13.89
C GLY A 255 -30.18 -6.91 -14.03
N LEU A 256 -30.24 -6.24 -15.19
CA LEU A 256 -31.25 -5.23 -15.52
C LEU A 256 -32.67 -5.81 -15.42
N LYS A 257 -32.90 -7.00 -16.00
CA LYS A 257 -34.20 -7.69 -15.93
C LYS A 257 -34.56 -8.02 -14.48
N TYR A 258 -33.59 -8.45 -13.68
CA TYR A 258 -33.80 -8.76 -12.27
C TYR A 258 -34.14 -7.53 -11.42
N ARG A 259 -33.40 -6.42 -11.58
CA ARG A 259 -33.56 -5.21 -10.76
C ARG A 259 -34.74 -4.31 -11.18
N TYR A 260 -34.97 -4.18 -12.48
CA TYR A 260 -35.94 -3.23 -13.05
C TYR A 260 -37.05 -3.85 -13.91
N GLY A 261 -36.96 -5.15 -14.23
CA GLY A 261 -37.85 -5.81 -15.19
C GLY A 261 -37.49 -5.52 -16.65
N SER A 262 -38.20 -6.16 -17.59
CA SER A 262 -37.91 -6.07 -19.03
C SER A 262 -38.39 -4.77 -19.71
N GLY A 263 -39.21 -3.95 -19.03
CA GLY A 263 -39.87 -2.78 -19.62
C GLY A 263 -39.21 -1.43 -19.34
N ASN A 264 -38.18 -1.36 -18.48
CA ASN A 264 -37.60 -0.09 -18.06
C ASN A 264 -36.64 0.48 -19.13
N LYS A 265 -37.16 1.39 -19.95
CA LYS A 265 -36.42 2.03 -21.05
C LYS A 265 -35.27 2.91 -20.59
N GLU A 266 -35.42 3.60 -19.46
CA GLU A 266 -34.39 4.49 -18.94
C GLU A 266 -33.19 3.71 -18.40
N ALA A 267 -33.45 2.67 -17.61
CA ALA A 267 -32.41 1.77 -17.13
C ALA A 267 -31.68 1.07 -18.28
N LEU A 268 -32.40 0.61 -19.30
CA LEU A 268 -31.79 0.00 -20.49
C LEU A 268 -30.86 0.97 -21.23
N LYS A 269 -31.29 2.22 -21.41
CA LYS A 269 -30.47 3.26 -22.07
C LYS A 269 -29.19 3.52 -21.27
N ARG A 270 -29.30 3.63 -19.95
CA ARG A 270 -28.16 3.88 -19.07
C ARG A 270 -27.18 2.71 -19.02
N VAL A 271 -27.68 1.46 -18.91
CA VAL A 271 -26.84 0.25 -18.96
C VAL A 271 -26.02 0.20 -20.25
N ARG A 272 -26.65 0.43 -21.41
CA ARG A 272 -25.94 0.43 -22.71
C ARG A 272 -24.86 1.50 -22.77
N HIS A 273 -25.17 2.71 -22.33
CA HIS A 273 -24.21 3.80 -22.30
C HIS A 273 -23.00 3.47 -21.41
N GLU A 274 -23.23 2.98 -20.19
CA GLU A 274 -22.15 2.60 -19.28
C GLU A 274 -21.29 1.47 -19.86
N LEU A 275 -21.90 0.43 -20.45
CA LEU A 275 -21.17 -0.67 -21.10
C LEU A 275 -20.27 -0.19 -22.24
N GLU A 276 -20.74 0.74 -23.06
CA GLU A 276 -19.93 1.34 -24.14
C GLU A 276 -18.69 2.07 -23.59
N VAL A 277 -18.86 2.83 -22.50
CA VAL A 277 -17.75 3.55 -21.87
C VAL A 277 -16.76 2.58 -21.21
N ILE A 278 -17.27 1.57 -20.50
CA ILE A 278 -16.45 0.53 -19.84
C ILE A 278 -15.59 -0.21 -20.87
N ASP A 279 -16.17 -0.61 -22.00
CA ASP A 279 -15.45 -1.32 -23.07
C ASP A 279 -14.38 -0.44 -23.70
N LYS A 280 -14.71 0.82 -24.01
CA LYS A 280 -13.80 1.79 -24.62
C LYS A 280 -12.57 2.06 -23.75
N LEU A 281 -12.76 2.13 -22.43
CA LEU A 281 -11.67 2.34 -21.47
C LEU A 281 -10.94 1.03 -21.09
N GLY A 282 -11.50 -0.13 -21.45
CA GLY A 282 -10.90 -1.43 -21.18
C GLY A 282 -11.10 -1.95 -19.76
N PHE A 283 -12.14 -1.49 -19.07
CA PHE A 283 -12.43 -1.88 -17.69
C PHE A 283 -13.34 -3.11 -17.57
N SER A 284 -13.63 -3.81 -18.66
CA SER A 284 -14.51 -4.99 -18.63
C SER A 284 -13.98 -6.09 -17.70
N SER A 285 -12.67 -6.37 -17.76
CA SER A 285 -12.02 -7.36 -16.90
C SER A 285 -12.11 -6.98 -15.41
N TYR A 286 -11.93 -5.70 -15.08
CA TYR A 286 -12.08 -5.18 -13.72
C TYR A 286 -13.48 -5.48 -13.14
N PHE A 287 -14.54 -5.13 -13.87
CA PHE A 287 -15.92 -5.44 -13.46
C PHE A 287 -16.16 -6.95 -13.32
N LEU A 288 -15.62 -7.76 -14.23
CA LEU A 288 -15.78 -9.21 -14.20
C LEU A 288 -15.03 -9.88 -13.05
N ILE A 289 -13.83 -9.40 -12.71
CA ILE A 289 -13.05 -9.85 -11.56
C ILE A 289 -13.81 -9.54 -10.27
N THR A 290 -14.31 -8.31 -10.12
CA THR A 290 -15.16 -7.92 -8.98
C THR A 290 -16.42 -8.78 -8.93
N TRP A 291 -17.09 -8.99 -10.06
CA TRP A 291 -18.26 -9.87 -10.15
C TRP A 291 -17.94 -11.32 -9.76
N ASP A 292 -16.79 -11.88 -10.14
CA ASP A 292 -16.40 -13.25 -9.78
C ASP A 292 -16.28 -13.41 -8.26
N ILE A 293 -15.67 -12.42 -7.60
CA ILE A 293 -15.54 -12.33 -6.14
C ILE A 293 -16.94 -12.27 -5.50
N ILE A 294 -17.81 -11.37 -5.96
CA ILE A 294 -19.18 -11.24 -5.46
C ILE A 294 -20.01 -12.52 -5.69
N ARG A 295 -19.88 -13.13 -6.87
CA ARG A 295 -20.55 -14.39 -7.22
C ARG A 295 -20.12 -15.52 -6.28
N TYR A 296 -18.83 -15.60 -5.97
CA TYR A 296 -18.33 -16.55 -4.98
C TYR A 296 -18.90 -16.26 -3.58
N SER A 297 -18.84 -15.00 -3.12
CA SER A 297 -19.39 -14.60 -1.80
C SER A 297 -20.86 -14.98 -1.66
N MET A 298 -21.68 -14.70 -2.67
CA MET A 298 -23.10 -15.05 -2.66
C MET A 298 -23.31 -16.57 -2.64
N SER A 299 -22.48 -17.35 -3.35
CA SER A 299 -22.57 -18.82 -3.33
C SER A 299 -22.25 -19.44 -1.96
N ARG A 300 -21.53 -18.70 -1.10
CA ARG A 300 -21.20 -19.07 0.28
C ARG A 300 -22.18 -18.49 1.30
N GLY A 301 -23.14 -17.67 0.87
CA GLY A 301 -24.06 -16.96 1.76
C GLY A 301 -23.38 -15.85 2.56
N PHE A 302 -22.30 -15.26 2.04
CA PHE A 302 -21.65 -14.11 2.64
C PHE A 302 -22.37 -12.83 2.23
N TYR A 303 -22.60 -11.95 3.21
CA TYR A 303 -23.15 -10.64 2.96
C TYR A 303 -22.02 -9.68 2.60
N HIS A 304 -22.28 -8.79 1.65
CA HIS A 304 -21.33 -7.78 1.18
C HIS A 304 -22.04 -6.47 0.89
N VAL A 305 -21.29 -5.37 0.92
CA VAL A 305 -21.75 -4.06 0.49
C VAL A 305 -20.65 -3.39 -0.31
N GLY A 306 -20.91 -3.09 -1.59
CA GLY A 306 -20.06 -2.19 -2.38
C GLY A 306 -20.36 -0.73 -2.05
N ARG A 307 -19.33 0.10 -1.91
CA ARG A 307 -19.47 1.53 -1.58
C ARG A 307 -18.59 2.43 -2.46
N GLY A 308 -18.40 3.67 -2.03
CA GLY A 308 -17.62 4.66 -2.76
C GLY A 308 -18.30 5.06 -4.07
N SER A 309 -17.49 5.44 -5.06
CA SER A 309 -18.01 5.88 -6.35
C SER A 309 -18.67 4.75 -7.16
N GLY A 310 -18.40 3.48 -6.85
CA GLY A 310 -19.03 2.31 -7.51
C GLY A 310 -20.55 2.32 -7.46
N ALA A 311 -21.15 2.96 -6.43
CA ALA A 311 -22.59 3.14 -6.31
C ALA A 311 -23.23 3.97 -7.44
N ASN A 312 -22.44 4.71 -8.22
CA ASN A 312 -22.95 5.53 -9.32
C ASN A 312 -23.14 4.73 -10.64
N SER A 313 -22.67 3.48 -10.70
CA SER A 313 -22.78 2.64 -11.90
C SER A 313 -24.00 1.74 -11.85
N ILE A 314 -24.87 1.85 -12.87
CA ILE A 314 -25.99 0.93 -13.04
C ILE A 314 -25.50 -0.47 -13.43
N VAL A 315 -24.36 -0.59 -14.12
CA VAL A 315 -23.76 -1.89 -14.43
C VAL A 315 -23.33 -2.58 -13.13
N ALA A 316 -22.66 -1.88 -12.22
CA ALA A 316 -22.29 -2.43 -10.91
C ALA A 316 -23.52 -2.88 -10.08
N TYR A 317 -24.60 -2.09 -10.11
CA TYR A 317 -25.88 -2.43 -9.47
C TYR A 317 -26.54 -3.68 -10.07
N CYS A 318 -26.52 -3.81 -11.41
CA CYS A 318 -27.03 -4.99 -12.14
C CYS A 318 -26.21 -6.25 -11.84
N LEU A 319 -24.88 -6.12 -11.70
CA LEU A 319 -23.98 -7.20 -11.32
C LEU A 319 -24.05 -7.56 -9.81
N ARG A 320 -24.86 -6.84 -9.02
CA ARG A 320 -24.96 -6.97 -7.56
C ARG A 320 -23.66 -6.67 -6.80
N ILE A 321 -22.75 -5.92 -7.42
CA ILE A 321 -21.57 -5.38 -6.74
C ILE A 321 -22.03 -4.35 -5.70
N THR A 322 -23.02 -3.53 -6.08
CA THR A 322 -23.69 -2.58 -5.19
C THR A 322 -25.19 -2.89 -5.09
N ASP A 323 -25.82 -2.45 -4.00
CA ASP A 323 -27.28 -2.50 -3.79
C ASP A 323 -27.91 -1.09 -3.83
N VAL A 324 -27.16 -0.08 -4.28
CA VAL A 324 -27.62 1.31 -4.42
C VAL A 324 -28.11 1.53 -5.84
N ASP A 325 -29.38 1.90 -6.01
CA ASP A 325 -29.98 2.21 -7.32
C ASP A 325 -29.56 3.63 -7.76
N PRO A 326 -28.72 3.78 -8.80
CA PRO A 326 -28.21 5.08 -9.22
C PRO A 326 -29.27 5.93 -9.95
N ILE A 327 -30.35 5.33 -10.46
CA ILE A 327 -31.46 6.09 -11.06
C ILE A 327 -32.36 6.63 -9.95
N GLU A 328 -32.64 5.83 -8.91
CA GLU A 328 -33.48 6.27 -7.78
C GLU A 328 -32.89 7.50 -7.07
N LEU A 329 -31.56 7.56 -6.95
CA LEU A 329 -30.84 8.58 -6.21
C LEU A 329 -30.18 9.66 -7.09
N ASP A 330 -30.49 9.68 -8.40
CA ASP A 330 -29.91 10.61 -9.38
C ASP A 330 -28.37 10.72 -9.29
N LEU A 331 -27.72 9.55 -9.20
CA LEU A 331 -26.26 9.44 -9.13
C LEU A 331 -25.67 9.50 -10.53
N TYR A 332 -24.42 9.96 -10.66
CA TYR A 332 -23.79 10.26 -11.96
C TYR A 332 -22.67 9.28 -12.27
N PHE A 333 -22.81 8.53 -13.36
CA PHE A 333 -21.82 7.53 -13.77
C PHE A 333 -20.43 8.14 -13.97
N GLU A 334 -20.36 9.36 -14.51
CA GLU A 334 -19.10 10.06 -14.80
C GLU A 334 -18.31 10.41 -13.53
N ARG A 335 -18.96 10.41 -12.36
CA ARG A 335 -18.29 10.53 -11.06
C ARG A 335 -17.49 9.27 -10.73
N PHE A 336 -17.96 8.11 -11.20
CA PHE A 336 -17.25 6.84 -11.09
C PHE A 336 -16.19 6.75 -12.19
N ILE A 337 -16.63 6.71 -13.44
CA ILE A 337 -15.75 6.54 -14.60
C ILE A 337 -15.78 7.81 -15.44
N ASN A 338 -14.69 8.57 -15.39
CA ASN A 338 -14.49 9.71 -16.27
C ASN A 338 -13.65 9.28 -17.48
N PRO A 339 -14.04 9.56 -18.72
CA PRO A 339 -13.25 9.24 -19.91
C PRO A 339 -11.83 9.85 -19.95
N ARG A 340 -11.56 10.85 -19.11
CA ARG A 340 -10.22 11.45 -18.94
C ARG A 340 -9.35 10.75 -17.89
N ARG A 341 -9.91 9.78 -17.16
CA ARG A 341 -9.20 9.02 -16.14
C ARG A 341 -8.47 7.85 -16.78
N THR A 342 -7.23 7.63 -16.38
CA THR A 342 -6.38 6.54 -16.88
C THR A 342 -6.53 5.26 -16.08
N SER A 343 -7.02 5.33 -14.83
CA SER A 343 -7.27 4.19 -13.95
C SER A 343 -8.76 4.00 -13.68
N PRO A 344 -9.24 2.74 -13.51
CA PRO A 344 -10.56 2.46 -13.05
C PRO A 344 -10.73 2.93 -11.60
N PRO A 345 -11.91 3.43 -11.25
CA PRO A 345 -12.29 3.72 -9.87
C PRO A 345 -12.45 2.45 -9.02
N ASP A 346 -12.23 2.58 -7.70
CA ASP A 346 -12.40 1.48 -6.73
C ASP A 346 -13.89 1.21 -6.43
N PHE A 347 -14.22 -0.07 -6.24
CA PHE A 347 -15.54 -0.54 -5.82
C PHE A 347 -15.71 -0.65 -4.30
N ASP A 348 -14.62 -0.67 -3.53
CA ASP A 348 -14.62 -0.84 -2.06
C ASP A 348 -15.66 -1.86 -1.57
N ILE A 349 -15.30 -3.14 -1.47
CA ILE A 349 -16.26 -4.17 -1.04
C ILE A 349 -16.07 -4.47 0.45
N ASP A 350 -17.09 -4.13 1.24
CA ASP A 350 -17.15 -4.47 2.66
C ASP A 350 -17.74 -5.87 2.86
N TYR A 351 -17.08 -6.65 3.71
CA TYR A 351 -17.53 -7.95 4.20
C TYR A 351 -17.66 -7.96 5.71
N SER A 352 -18.36 -8.95 6.26
CA SER A 352 -18.21 -9.29 7.67
C SER A 352 -16.75 -9.66 7.97
N TRP A 353 -16.26 -9.26 9.16
CA TRP A 353 -14.91 -9.64 9.61
C TRP A 353 -14.70 -11.16 9.65
N LYS A 354 -15.77 -11.95 9.83
CA LYS A 354 -15.74 -13.42 9.84
C LYS A 354 -15.56 -14.03 8.45
N ASP A 355 -16.14 -13.39 7.44
CA ASP A 355 -16.23 -13.94 6.07
C ASP A 355 -15.07 -13.45 5.19
N ARG A 356 -14.47 -12.31 5.55
CA ARG A 356 -13.43 -11.62 4.78
C ARG A 356 -12.24 -12.51 4.41
N ASP A 357 -11.71 -13.27 5.36
CA ASP A 357 -10.49 -14.04 5.12
C ASP A 357 -10.73 -15.20 4.13
N GLU A 358 -11.92 -15.79 4.12
CA GLU A 358 -12.29 -16.80 3.11
C GLU A 358 -12.40 -16.19 1.71
N VAL A 359 -12.91 -14.95 1.60
CA VAL A 359 -12.94 -14.22 0.33
C VAL A 359 -11.52 -13.93 -0.18
N LEU A 360 -10.60 -13.53 0.72
CA LEU A 360 -9.20 -13.34 0.36
C LEU A 360 -8.57 -14.64 -0.14
N GLU A 361 -8.73 -15.76 0.58
CA GLU A 361 -8.21 -17.06 0.14
C GLU A 361 -8.78 -17.49 -1.22
N TYR A 362 -10.06 -17.22 -1.47
CA TYR A 362 -10.64 -17.45 -2.79
C TYR A 362 -9.93 -16.64 -3.89
N ILE A 363 -9.66 -15.36 -3.67
CA ILE A 363 -8.93 -14.51 -4.64
C ILE A 363 -7.56 -15.10 -4.95
N PHE A 364 -6.77 -15.43 -3.91
CA PHE A 364 -5.42 -15.99 -4.10
C PHE A 364 -5.45 -17.35 -4.79
N LYS A 365 -6.46 -18.19 -4.50
CA LYS A 365 -6.64 -19.49 -5.18
C LYS A 365 -7.09 -19.32 -6.63
N ARG A 366 -7.99 -18.37 -6.90
CA ARG A 366 -8.62 -18.15 -8.21
C ARG A 366 -7.64 -17.55 -9.22
N TYR A 367 -6.83 -16.60 -8.79
CA TYR A 367 -5.96 -15.81 -9.65
C TYR A 367 -4.46 -16.18 -9.51
N GLY A 368 -4.11 -17.04 -8.56
CA GLY A 368 -2.77 -17.61 -8.41
C GLY A 368 -1.84 -16.77 -7.53
N ARG A 369 -1.14 -17.43 -6.60
CA ARG A 369 -0.29 -16.77 -5.59
C ARG A 369 0.90 -15.98 -6.17
N GLU A 370 1.32 -16.28 -7.40
CA GLU A 370 2.37 -15.52 -8.11
C GLU A 370 1.86 -14.17 -8.62
N HIS A 371 0.57 -14.09 -8.96
CA HIS A 371 -0.07 -12.91 -9.55
C HIS A 371 -0.93 -12.13 -8.56
N THR A 372 -1.09 -12.63 -7.34
CA THR A 372 -1.87 -11.98 -6.28
C THR A 372 -1.04 -11.72 -5.04
N ALA A 373 -1.12 -10.50 -4.52
CA ALA A 373 -0.51 -10.13 -3.25
C ALA A 373 -1.39 -9.13 -2.50
N LEU A 374 -1.30 -9.15 -1.16
CA LEU A 374 -1.78 -8.03 -0.36
C LEU A 374 -0.84 -6.84 -0.53
N ILE A 375 -1.38 -5.63 -0.39
CA ILE A 375 -0.57 -4.42 -0.41
C ILE A 375 0.13 -4.25 0.94
N GLY A 376 1.43 -3.98 0.92
CA GLY A 376 2.19 -3.64 2.12
C GLY A 376 1.88 -2.24 2.63
N THR A 377 2.36 -1.93 3.82
CA THR A 377 2.42 -0.56 4.33
C THR A 377 3.65 -0.40 5.19
N ILE A 378 4.26 0.78 5.14
CA ILE A 378 5.41 1.13 5.97
C ILE A 378 4.91 1.97 7.12
N SER A 379 4.95 1.40 8.33
CA SER A 379 4.78 2.21 9.53
C SER A 379 6.04 3.02 9.76
N THR A 380 5.86 4.28 10.14
CA THR A 380 6.97 5.17 10.46
C THR A 380 6.96 5.54 11.94
N PHE A 381 8.10 6.00 12.42
CA PHE A 381 8.30 6.48 13.79
C PHE A 381 7.53 7.80 14.01
N HIS A 382 6.70 7.87 15.06
CA HIS A 382 5.92 9.08 15.37
C HIS A 382 5.82 9.40 16.86
N GLY A 383 5.97 10.68 17.20
CA GLY A 383 5.54 11.26 18.47
C GLY A 383 6.01 10.47 19.70
N ARG A 384 5.07 10.07 20.56
CA ARG A 384 5.39 9.41 21.84
C ARG A 384 6.07 8.06 21.70
N SER A 385 5.85 7.32 20.60
CA SER A 385 6.46 5.99 20.44
C SER A 385 7.97 6.10 20.27
N ILE A 386 8.47 7.17 19.62
CA ILE A 386 9.90 7.44 19.44
C ILE A 386 10.58 7.58 20.80
N LEU A 387 10.02 8.43 21.67
CA LEU A 387 10.58 8.69 22.99
C LEU A 387 10.61 7.43 23.85
N ARG A 388 9.60 6.57 23.72
CA ARG A 388 9.55 5.27 24.42
C ARG A 388 10.62 4.29 23.94
N GLU A 389 10.81 4.16 22.63
CA GLU A 389 11.84 3.28 22.08
C GLU A 389 13.25 3.77 22.44
N LEU A 390 13.51 5.07 22.28
CA LEU A 390 14.80 5.64 22.66
C LEU A 390 15.04 5.54 24.17
N GLY A 391 14.05 5.84 25.02
CA GLY A 391 14.19 5.71 26.47
C GLY A 391 14.66 4.32 26.91
N LYS A 392 14.15 3.24 26.28
CA LYS A 392 14.63 1.87 26.52
C LYS A 392 16.09 1.68 26.10
N VAL A 393 16.46 2.19 24.93
CA VAL A 393 17.81 2.11 24.36
C VAL A 393 18.86 2.80 25.23
N TYR A 394 18.50 3.92 25.86
CA TYR A 394 19.33 4.62 26.84
C TYR A 394 19.25 4.02 28.26
N GLY A 395 18.40 3.01 28.49
CA GLY A 395 18.28 2.30 29.76
C GLY A 395 17.52 3.07 30.85
N LEU A 396 16.63 4.00 30.46
CA LEU A 396 15.81 4.73 31.43
C LEU A 396 14.82 3.79 32.14
N PRO A 397 14.56 4.00 33.45
CA PRO A 397 13.47 3.32 34.15
C PRO A 397 12.11 3.60 33.51
N LYS A 398 11.15 2.69 33.70
CA LYS A 398 9.82 2.81 33.10
C LYS A 398 9.12 4.11 33.52
N GLU A 399 9.23 4.53 34.78
CA GLU A 399 8.60 5.75 35.26
C GLU A 399 9.11 6.98 34.51
N GLU A 400 10.43 7.06 34.27
CA GLU A 400 11.06 8.17 33.53
C GLU A 400 10.65 8.16 32.05
N ILE A 401 10.52 6.98 31.44
CA ILE A 401 10.05 6.85 30.05
C ILE A 401 8.61 7.35 29.90
N ASP A 402 7.72 6.97 30.82
CA ASP A 402 6.32 7.40 30.78
C ASP A 402 6.20 8.92 31.02
N GLU A 403 6.98 9.48 31.95
CA GLU A 403 7.04 10.94 32.15
C GLU A 403 7.53 11.68 30.90
N LEU A 404 8.60 11.19 30.28
CA LEU A 404 9.17 11.77 29.06
C LEU A 404 8.18 11.74 27.88
N ALA A 405 7.43 10.66 27.73
CA ALA A 405 6.46 10.49 26.65
C ALA A 405 5.21 11.35 26.85
N ASP A 406 4.70 11.46 28.08
CA ASP A 406 3.45 12.17 28.36
C ASP A 406 3.64 13.67 28.50
N ASN A 407 4.78 14.11 29.05
CA ASN A 407 5.11 15.52 29.25
C ASN A 407 6.46 15.93 28.62
N PRO A 408 6.63 15.89 27.28
CA PRO A 408 7.91 16.17 26.62
C PRO A 408 8.47 17.58 26.87
N SER A 409 7.62 18.51 27.30
CA SER A 409 7.95 19.91 27.52
C SER A 409 8.33 20.25 28.97
N SER A 410 8.29 19.28 29.90
CA SER A 410 8.65 19.55 31.30
C SER A 410 10.16 19.85 31.41
N ALA A 411 10.50 20.93 32.11
CA ALA A 411 11.89 21.33 32.34
C ALA A 411 12.59 20.41 33.38
N SER A 412 11.81 19.73 34.21
CA SER A 412 12.25 18.94 35.37
C SER A 412 13.09 17.69 35.01
N GLY A 413 13.02 17.22 33.77
CA GLY A 413 13.68 16.00 33.29
C GLY A 413 14.72 16.20 32.19
N ARG A 414 15.09 17.45 31.86
CA ARG A 414 16.12 17.74 30.85
C ARG A 414 17.52 17.55 31.44
N ASN A 415 18.07 16.35 31.22
CA ASN A 415 19.49 16.05 31.39
C ASN A 415 20.12 15.76 30.02
N GLU A 416 21.43 15.53 29.99
CA GLU A 416 22.17 15.26 28.74
C GLU A 416 21.58 14.08 27.96
N VAL A 417 21.16 13.00 28.65
CA VAL A 417 20.54 11.82 28.03
C VAL A 417 19.21 12.18 27.37
N THR A 418 18.35 12.89 28.08
CA THR A 418 17.06 13.35 27.57
C THR A 418 17.22 14.27 26.35
N GLU A 419 18.23 15.14 26.35
CA GLU A 419 18.54 15.99 25.19
C GLU A 419 19.01 15.16 23.97
N GLN A 420 19.81 14.12 24.18
CA GLN A 420 20.19 13.19 23.11
C GLN A 420 18.96 12.45 22.57
N ILE A 421 18.07 11.98 23.44
CA ILE A 421 16.81 11.33 23.05
C ILE A 421 15.98 12.28 22.17
N PHE A 422 15.83 13.55 22.55
CA PHE A 422 15.10 14.51 21.73
C PHE A 422 15.79 14.80 20.40
N ARG A 423 17.12 14.92 20.38
CA ARG A 423 17.90 15.16 19.16
C ARG A 423 17.74 14.02 18.17
N VAL A 424 17.90 12.76 18.62
CA VAL A 424 17.70 11.57 17.79
C VAL A 424 16.22 11.45 17.42
N GLY A 425 15.32 11.69 18.36
CA GLY A 425 13.89 11.55 18.16
C GLY A 425 13.34 12.48 17.06
N ASN A 426 13.81 13.72 17.01
CA ASN A 426 13.47 14.65 15.93
C ASN A 426 13.94 14.16 14.55
N ARG A 427 15.07 13.46 14.49
CA ARG A 427 15.60 12.88 13.25
C ARG A 427 14.87 11.59 12.84
N LEU A 428 14.30 10.87 13.81
CA LEU A 428 13.50 9.67 13.58
C LEU A 428 12.05 9.96 13.19
N GLN A 429 11.58 11.21 13.30
CA GLN A 429 10.23 11.55 12.89
C GLN A 429 10.01 11.15 11.42
N ASP A 430 8.94 10.39 11.17
CA ASP A 430 8.54 9.86 9.87
C ASP A 430 9.54 8.85 9.24
N PHE A 431 10.54 8.40 10.00
CA PHE A 431 11.50 7.40 9.54
C PHE A 431 10.85 6.01 9.40
N PRO A 432 11.12 5.24 8.33
CA PRO A 432 10.61 3.88 8.16
C PRO A 432 10.97 2.96 9.35
N ASN A 433 9.96 2.30 9.90
CA ASN A 433 10.10 1.49 11.12
C ASN A 433 9.86 0.01 10.85
N LEU A 434 8.64 -0.36 10.45
CA LEU A 434 8.21 -1.74 10.23
C LEU A 434 7.32 -1.85 8.99
N ARG A 435 7.50 -2.93 8.23
CA ARG A 435 6.53 -3.39 7.23
C ARG A 435 5.32 -4.03 7.91
N SER A 436 4.14 -3.72 7.39
CA SER A 436 2.85 -4.24 7.82
C SER A 436 1.95 -4.45 6.59
N ILE A 437 0.70 -4.85 6.81
CA ILE A 437 -0.29 -5.10 5.75
C ILE A 437 -1.26 -3.92 5.66
N HIS A 438 -1.55 -3.47 4.44
CA HIS A 438 -2.64 -2.53 4.19
C HIS A 438 -3.99 -3.14 4.60
N ALA A 439 -4.90 -2.31 5.11
CA ALA A 439 -6.14 -2.79 5.71
C ALA A 439 -7.07 -3.51 4.73
N GLY A 440 -7.03 -3.21 3.44
CA GLY A 440 -7.98 -3.72 2.44
C GLY A 440 -7.40 -4.18 1.10
N GLY A 441 -6.19 -3.75 0.76
CA GLY A 441 -5.75 -3.71 -0.64
C GLY A 441 -5.23 -5.05 -1.13
N VAL A 442 -5.84 -5.57 -2.19
CA VAL A 442 -5.38 -6.76 -2.92
C VAL A 442 -4.99 -6.37 -4.34
N LEU A 443 -3.82 -6.83 -4.78
CA LEU A 443 -3.36 -6.73 -6.16
C LEU A 443 -3.67 -8.02 -6.90
N ILE A 444 -4.15 -7.89 -8.13
CA ILE A 444 -4.33 -9.00 -9.09
C ILE A 444 -3.68 -8.55 -10.40
N SER A 445 -2.52 -9.13 -10.68
CA SER A 445 -1.57 -8.68 -11.70
C SER A 445 -1.56 -9.55 -12.95
N GLU A 446 -1.12 -8.99 -14.08
CA GLU A 446 -0.92 -9.75 -15.33
C GLU A 446 0.38 -10.56 -15.28
N GLU A 447 1.49 -9.90 -14.94
CA GLU A 447 2.79 -10.52 -14.70
C GLU A 447 2.96 -10.88 -13.22
N PRO A 448 3.84 -11.83 -12.84
CA PRO A 448 4.12 -12.11 -11.43
C PRO A 448 4.49 -10.84 -10.65
N VAL A 449 3.96 -10.70 -9.43
CA VAL A 449 4.21 -9.51 -8.58
C VAL A 449 5.71 -9.34 -8.29
N THR A 450 6.46 -10.44 -8.27
CA THR A 450 7.90 -10.49 -8.07
C THR A 450 8.73 -9.85 -9.18
N CYS A 451 8.13 -9.50 -10.32
CA CYS A 451 8.77 -8.63 -11.31
C CYS A 451 9.11 -7.24 -10.77
N TYR A 452 8.42 -6.77 -9.71
CA TYR A 452 8.55 -5.40 -9.19
C TYR A 452 8.96 -5.33 -7.71
N THR A 453 8.74 -6.40 -6.92
CA THR A 453 9.11 -6.44 -5.50
C THR A 453 9.16 -7.86 -4.98
N ALA A 454 10.05 -8.15 -4.03
CA ALA A 454 9.90 -9.34 -3.20
C ALA A 454 8.64 -9.26 -2.33
N LEU A 455 8.18 -10.41 -1.85
CA LEU A 455 6.99 -10.58 -1.03
C LEU A 455 7.37 -11.03 0.39
N ASP A 456 6.69 -10.47 1.38
CA ASP A 456 6.71 -10.94 2.76
C ASP A 456 5.58 -11.96 3.00
N MET A 457 5.74 -12.80 4.02
CA MET A 457 4.71 -13.72 4.51
C MET A 457 4.33 -13.38 5.97
N PRO A 458 3.52 -12.34 6.19
CA PRO A 458 3.08 -11.99 7.53
C PRO A 458 2.20 -13.09 8.15
N PRO A 459 1.92 -13.05 9.47
CA PRO A 459 1.13 -14.06 10.18
C PRO A 459 -0.26 -14.35 9.59
N LYS A 460 -0.77 -13.46 8.73
CA LYS A 460 -2.00 -13.66 7.95
C LYS A 460 -1.90 -14.82 6.95
N GLY A 461 -0.69 -15.28 6.60
CA GLY A 461 -0.48 -16.44 5.71
C GLY A 461 -0.68 -16.15 4.22
N LEU A 462 -0.74 -14.86 3.85
CA LEU A 462 -0.92 -14.40 2.47
C LEU A 462 0.28 -13.56 2.01
N PRO A 463 0.83 -13.84 0.81
CA PRO A 463 1.90 -13.04 0.22
C PRO A 463 1.53 -11.55 0.22
N THR A 464 2.46 -10.71 0.69
CA THR A 464 2.26 -9.27 0.83
C THR A 464 3.43 -8.53 0.18
N THR A 465 3.14 -7.53 -0.64
CA THR A 465 4.17 -6.68 -1.27
C THR A 465 5.02 -5.96 -0.21
N GLN A 466 6.31 -5.78 -0.51
CA GLN A 466 7.20 -5.01 0.38
C GLN A 466 7.08 -3.50 0.18
N PHE A 467 6.55 -3.04 -0.96
CA PHE A 467 6.18 -1.65 -1.20
C PHE A 467 4.78 -1.34 -0.67
N ASP A 468 4.42 -0.06 -0.60
CA ASP A 468 3.12 0.39 -0.13
C ASP A 468 2.17 0.79 -1.28
N MET A 469 0.99 1.29 -0.92
CA MET A 469 -0.04 1.67 -1.90
C MET A 469 0.38 2.83 -2.83
N TYR A 470 1.28 3.71 -2.40
CA TYR A 470 1.70 4.85 -3.21
C TYR A 470 2.65 4.39 -4.32
N VAL A 471 3.59 3.52 -3.96
CA VAL A 471 4.49 2.88 -4.93
C VAL A 471 3.70 1.98 -5.91
N ALA A 472 2.69 1.27 -5.41
CA ALA A 472 1.77 0.50 -6.26
C ALA A 472 1.07 1.40 -7.29
N GLU A 473 0.53 2.55 -6.86
CA GLU A 473 -0.14 3.51 -7.74
C GLU A 473 0.83 4.11 -8.78
N ASP A 474 2.06 4.43 -8.38
CA ASP A 474 3.11 4.91 -9.27
C ASP A 474 3.46 3.89 -10.36
N LEU A 475 3.45 2.59 -10.04
CA LEU A 475 3.62 1.50 -11.00
C LEU A 475 2.39 1.24 -11.87
N ARG A 476 1.27 1.94 -11.66
CA ARG A 476 -0.04 1.69 -12.29
C ARG A 476 -0.64 0.34 -11.89
N TYR A 477 -0.45 -0.06 -10.64
CA TYR A 477 -1.33 -1.03 -10.00
C TYR A 477 -2.60 -0.37 -9.50
N GLU A 478 -3.70 -1.05 -9.77
CA GLU A 478 -5.00 -0.80 -9.20
C GLU A 478 -5.24 -1.85 -8.13
N LYS A 479 -5.84 -1.42 -7.03
CA LYS A 479 -6.20 -2.30 -5.93
C LYS A 479 -7.67 -2.67 -5.99
N ILE A 480 -7.98 -3.84 -5.45
CA ILE A 480 -9.33 -4.21 -5.06
C ILE A 480 -9.36 -4.20 -3.55
N ASP A 481 -10.11 -3.27 -2.97
CA ASP A 481 -10.25 -3.16 -1.53
C ASP A 481 -11.30 -4.16 -1.02
N ILE A 482 -10.81 -5.21 -0.35
CA ILE A 482 -11.61 -6.19 0.39
C ILE A 482 -11.57 -5.82 1.86
N LEU A 483 -12.63 -5.18 2.32
CA LEU A 483 -12.70 -4.50 3.60
C LEU A 483 -13.53 -5.30 4.60
N SER A 484 -13.36 -4.96 5.88
CA SER A 484 -14.10 -5.58 6.98
C SER A 484 -14.98 -4.54 7.64
N GLN A 485 -16.30 -4.79 7.65
CA GLN A 485 -17.26 -4.04 8.42
C GLN A 485 -18.09 -4.96 9.35
N ARG A 486 -17.98 -4.71 10.66
CA ARG A 486 -18.66 -5.44 11.73
C ARG A 486 -20.17 -5.42 11.62
N GLY A 487 -20.76 -4.31 11.17
CA GLY A 487 -22.21 -4.17 11.02
C GLY A 487 -22.85 -5.21 10.09
N ILE A 488 -22.12 -5.66 9.07
CA ILE A 488 -22.59 -6.68 8.12
C ILE A 488 -22.77 -8.03 8.83
N GLY A 489 -21.82 -8.39 9.70
CA GLY A 489 -21.92 -9.61 10.52
C GLY A 489 -23.15 -9.60 11.43
N HIS A 490 -23.43 -8.46 12.07
CA HIS A 490 -24.60 -8.33 12.95
C HIS A 490 -25.93 -8.44 12.18
N ILE A 491 -26.01 -7.89 10.97
CA ILE A 491 -27.21 -8.00 10.13
C ILE A 491 -27.49 -9.47 9.77
N LYS A 492 -26.45 -10.22 9.38
CA LYS A 492 -26.55 -11.65 9.08
C LYS A 492 -27.01 -12.46 10.30
N GLU A 493 -26.33 -12.28 11.43
CA GLU A 493 -26.68 -12.96 12.68
C GLU A 493 -28.13 -12.66 13.10
N CYS A 494 -28.59 -11.40 12.95
CA CYS A 494 -29.97 -11.04 13.23
C CYS A 494 -30.97 -11.80 12.34
N ALA A 495 -30.70 -11.88 11.03
CA ALA A 495 -31.53 -12.62 10.09
C ALA A 495 -31.56 -14.12 10.41
N ASP A 496 -30.42 -14.70 10.77
CA ASP A 496 -30.30 -16.12 11.16
C ASP A 496 -31.08 -16.40 12.44
N ILE A 497 -30.95 -15.56 13.48
CA ILE A 497 -31.69 -15.69 14.74
C ILE A 497 -33.21 -15.59 14.53
N VAL A 498 -33.68 -14.71 13.63
CA VAL A 498 -35.10 -14.60 13.30
C VAL A 498 -35.58 -15.87 12.60
N LYS A 499 -34.79 -16.42 11.68
CA LYS A 499 -35.11 -17.67 10.98
C LYS A 499 -35.16 -18.86 11.94
N GLU A 500 -34.21 -18.97 12.86
CA GLU A 500 -34.16 -20.04 13.86
C GLU A 500 -35.35 -19.99 14.82
N ASN A 501 -35.68 -18.80 15.33
CA ASN A 501 -36.72 -18.65 16.35
C ASN A 501 -38.15 -18.60 15.79
N GLN A 502 -38.33 -18.11 14.56
CA GLN A 502 -39.65 -17.81 13.99
C GLN A 502 -39.92 -18.51 12.66
N GLY A 503 -38.93 -19.18 12.06
CA GLY A 503 -39.05 -19.77 10.72
C GLY A 503 -39.13 -18.74 9.59
N ILE A 504 -38.94 -17.45 9.88
CA ILE A 504 -39.07 -16.35 8.93
C ILE A 504 -37.71 -16.10 8.26
N SER A 505 -37.65 -16.27 6.94
CA SER A 505 -36.48 -15.88 6.15
C SER A 505 -36.56 -14.41 5.78
N ILE A 506 -35.55 -13.63 6.17
CA ILE A 506 -35.42 -12.21 5.82
C ILE A 506 -34.46 -12.09 4.64
N ASP A 507 -34.90 -11.46 3.55
CA ASP A 507 -34.00 -11.01 2.49
C ASP A 507 -33.52 -9.59 2.81
N VAL A 508 -32.26 -9.47 3.21
CA VAL A 508 -31.65 -8.18 3.57
C VAL A 508 -31.33 -7.31 2.35
N HIS A 509 -31.35 -7.88 1.13
CA HIS A 509 -31.10 -7.15 -0.11
C HIS A 509 -32.37 -6.50 -0.69
N ASP A 510 -33.55 -6.78 -0.13
CA ASP A 510 -34.80 -6.08 -0.44
C ASP A 510 -34.85 -4.71 0.27
N VAL A 511 -33.91 -3.83 -0.08
CA VAL A 511 -33.76 -2.49 0.51
C VAL A 511 -35.03 -1.65 0.36
N LYS A 512 -35.78 -1.84 -0.74
CA LYS A 512 -37.02 -1.10 -1.02
C LYS A 512 -38.06 -1.30 0.07
N ARG A 513 -38.20 -2.54 0.57
CA ARG A 513 -39.10 -2.86 1.69
C ARG A 513 -38.70 -2.12 2.97
N PHE A 514 -37.41 -2.13 3.35
CA PHE A 514 -36.95 -1.47 4.57
C PHE A 514 -37.08 0.06 4.52
N LYS A 515 -36.90 0.67 3.34
CA LYS A 515 -37.08 2.12 3.13
C LYS A 515 -38.52 2.59 3.38
N GLN A 516 -39.51 1.69 3.31
CA GLN A 516 -40.94 2.00 3.46
C GLN A 516 -41.51 1.53 4.81
N ASP A 517 -40.70 0.87 5.64
CA ASP A 517 -41.18 0.31 6.90
C ASP A 517 -41.56 1.42 7.91
N PRO A 518 -42.83 1.47 8.37
CA PRO A 518 -43.31 2.56 9.21
C PRO A 518 -42.68 2.56 10.61
N VAL A 519 -42.15 1.43 11.09
CA VAL A 519 -41.41 1.34 12.36
C VAL A 519 -40.03 1.94 12.19
N VAL A 520 -39.31 1.58 11.12
CA VAL A 520 -37.99 2.15 10.80
C VAL A 520 -38.08 3.67 10.62
N LEU A 521 -39.05 4.15 9.86
CA LEU A 521 -39.25 5.59 9.63
C LEU A 521 -39.62 6.35 10.92
N ARG A 522 -40.33 5.70 11.86
CA ARG A 522 -40.62 6.26 13.18
C ARG A 522 -39.36 6.38 14.03
N GLN A 523 -38.53 5.35 14.07
CA GLN A 523 -37.27 5.35 14.83
C GLN A 523 -36.30 6.41 14.29
N LEU A 524 -36.18 6.54 12.97
CA LEU A 524 -35.41 7.62 12.34
C LEU A 524 -35.93 9.00 12.75
N ARG A 525 -37.26 9.18 12.77
CA ARG A 525 -37.88 10.46 13.12
C ARG A 525 -37.68 10.83 14.58
N SER A 526 -37.70 9.86 15.50
CA SER A 526 -37.46 10.10 16.92
C SER A 526 -35.98 10.17 17.29
N GLY A 527 -35.07 9.68 16.42
CA GLY A 527 -33.64 9.60 16.68
C GLY A 527 -33.24 8.38 17.53
N GLU A 528 -34.10 7.34 17.55
CA GLU A 528 -33.87 6.05 18.20
C GLU A 528 -32.97 5.16 17.34
N ALA A 529 -31.71 5.56 17.21
CA ALA A 529 -30.75 4.92 16.31
C ALA A 529 -29.50 4.36 17.03
N ILE A 530 -29.62 4.05 18.33
CA ILE A 530 -28.52 3.40 19.08
C ILE A 530 -28.26 2.02 18.48
N GLY A 531 -26.99 1.71 18.16
CA GLY A 531 -26.63 0.47 17.49
C GLY A 531 -26.89 0.45 15.98
N CYS A 532 -27.41 1.53 15.40
CA CYS A 532 -27.54 1.68 13.95
C CYS A 532 -26.25 2.27 13.36
N PHE A 533 -25.63 1.54 12.44
CA PHE A 533 -24.38 1.94 11.80
C PHE A 533 -24.45 3.37 11.25
N TYR A 534 -23.38 4.14 11.43
CA TYR A 534 -23.19 5.52 10.97
C TYR A 534 -24.06 6.59 11.65
N ILE A 535 -25.20 6.23 12.26
CA ILE A 535 -26.20 7.19 12.75
C ILE A 535 -26.47 7.15 14.26
N GLU A 536 -25.69 6.39 15.02
CA GLU A 536 -25.87 6.21 16.47
C GLU A 536 -25.35 7.37 17.34
N SER A 537 -24.48 8.24 16.80
CA SER A 537 -23.81 9.26 17.61
C SER A 537 -24.83 10.27 18.19
N PRO A 538 -24.59 10.82 19.39
CA PRO A 538 -25.49 11.81 20.00
C PRO A 538 -25.79 13.00 19.08
N ALA A 539 -24.77 13.48 18.36
CA ALA A 539 -24.91 14.59 17.42
C ALA A 539 -25.81 14.22 16.23
N MET A 540 -25.59 13.04 15.62
CA MET A 540 -26.38 12.58 14.48
C MET A 540 -27.83 12.30 14.88
N ARG A 541 -28.07 11.63 16.01
CA ARG A 541 -29.42 11.40 16.55
C ARG A 541 -30.17 12.71 16.83
N GLY A 542 -29.48 13.69 17.40
CA GLY A 542 -30.03 15.03 17.60
C GLY A 542 -30.39 15.73 16.27
N LEU A 543 -29.58 15.55 15.23
CA LEU A 543 -29.88 16.06 13.88
C LEU A 543 -31.09 15.36 13.26
N LEU A 544 -31.18 14.02 13.34
CA LEU A 544 -32.32 13.25 12.84
C LEU A 544 -33.64 13.73 13.47
N HIS A 545 -33.63 13.92 14.79
CA HIS A 545 -34.77 14.45 15.53
C HIS A 545 -35.15 15.86 15.07
N LYS A 546 -34.16 16.76 14.91
CA LYS A 546 -34.39 18.14 14.43
C LYS A 546 -34.94 18.17 13.01
N LEU A 547 -34.48 17.30 12.12
CA LEU A 547 -34.99 17.19 10.75
C LEU A 547 -36.30 16.42 10.67
N ARG A 548 -36.74 15.75 11.74
CA ARG A 548 -37.87 14.81 11.71
C ARG A 548 -37.72 13.80 10.56
N CYS A 549 -36.50 13.30 10.39
CA CYS A 549 -36.10 12.44 9.28
C CYS A 549 -37.06 11.25 9.13
N ASN A 550 -37.76 11.15 8.00
CA ASN A 550 -38.81 10.16 7.76
C ASN A 550 -38.75 9.57 6.35
N SER A 551 -37.59 9.67 5.70
CA SER A 551 -37.33 9.10 4.37
C SER A 551 -35.84 8.78 4.23
N TYR A 552 -35.53 7.91 3.28
CA TYR A 552 -34.15 7.60 2.93
C TYR A 552 -33.37 8.83 2.43
N ILE A 553 -33.99 9.68 1.60
CA ILE A 553 -33.36 10.91 1.08
C ILE A 553 -32.97 11.86 2.22
N SER A 554 -33.88 12.07 3.19
CA SER A 554 -33.57 12.90 4.37
C SER A 554 -32.44 12.32 5.22
N LEU A 555 -32.28 10.99 5.25
CA LEU A 555 -31.19 10.32 5.97
C LEU A 555 -29.85 10.55 5.28
N VAL A 556 -29.81 10.44 3.94
CA VAL A 556 -28.61 10.72 3.13
C VAL A 556 -28.18 12.19 3.25
N ALA A 557 -29.14 13.12 3.25
CA ALA A 557 -28.83 14.54 3.49
C ALA A 557 -28.28 14.77 4.92
N ALA A 558 -28.94 14.20 5.94
CA ALA A 558 -28.50 14.32 7.34
C ALA A 558 -27.07 13.80 7.55
N SER A 559 -26.74 12.65 6.95
CA SER A 559 -25.42 12.02 7.02
C SER A 559 -24.33 12.86 6.34
N SER A 560 -24.71 13.70 5.38
CA SER A 560 -23.81 14.58 4.64
C SER A 560 -23.54 15.90 5.39
N ILE A 561 -24.54 16.47 6.04
CA ILE A 561 -24.42 17.79 6.71
C ILE A 561 -23.89 17.74 8.15
N ILE A 562 -23.87 16.58 8.81
CA ILE A 562 -23.38 16.42 10.19
C ILE A 562 -21.84 16.58 10.34
N ARG A 563 -21.14 16.91 9.26
CA ARG A 563 -19.67 17.01 9.23
C ARG A 563 -19.17 18.30 9.91
N PRO A 564 -18.00 18.27 10.60
CA PRO A 564 -17.47 19.44 11.31
C PRO A 564 -17.34 20.71 10.45
N GLY A 565 -16.89 20.58 9.20
CA GLY A 565 -16.77 21.73 8.29
C GLY A 565 -18.12 22.37 7.93
N VAL A 566 -19.14 21.54 7.68
CA VAL A 566 -20.51 21.97 7.34
C VAL A 566 -21.21 22.61 8.54
N ALA A 567 -20.95 22.11 9.75
CA ALA A 567 -21.46 22.70 10.98
C ALA A 567 -20.83 24.07 11.26
N LYS A 568 -19.51 24.22 11.04
CA LYS A 568 -18.78 25.48 11.26
C LYS A 568 -19.17 26.59 10.28
N SER A 569 -19.54 26.25 9.04
CA SER A 569 -19.93 27.25 8.02
C SER A 569 -21.36 27.81 8.21
N GLY A 570 -22.15 27.25 9.12
CA GLY A 570 -23.56 27.61 9.29
C GLY A 570 -24.50 26.94 8.27
N MET A 571 -23.96 26.22 7.29
CA MET A 571 -24.72 25.55 6.23
C MET A 571 -25.69 24.50 6.79
N MET A 572 -25.30 23.76 7.83
CA MET A 572 -26.19 22.82 8.52
C MET A 572 -27.44 23.53 9.08
N LYS A 573 -27.26 24.72 9.68
CA LYS A 573 -28.37 25.49 10.28
C LYS A 573 -29.32 26.00 9.21
N GLU A 574 -28.77 26.48 8.09
CA GLU A 574 -29.55 26.97 6.97
C GLU A 574 -30.34 25.85 6.29
N TYR A 575 -29.73 24.67 6.10
CA TYR A 575 -30.43 23.49 5.58
C TYR A 575 -31.64 23.13 6.47
N ILE A 576 -31.46 23.03 7.79
CA ILE A 576 -32.55 22.70 8.73
C ILE A 576 -33.69 23.74 8.62
N LYS A 577 -33.35 25.03 8.52
CA LYS A 577 -34.35 26.11 8.41
C LYS A 577 -35.17 25.98 7.13
N ARG A 578 -34.51 25.76 5.99
CA ARG A 578 -35.16 25.63 4.67
C ARG A 578 -35.93 24.33 4.54
N PHE A 579 -35.44 23.24 5.13
CA PHE A 579 -36.14 21.97 5.20
C PHE A 579 -37.53 22.10 5.84
N HIS A 580 -37.62 22.79 6.99
CA HIS A 580 -38.91 23.03 7.67
C HIS A 580 -39.74 24.13 7.01
N ASN A 581 -39.11 25.03 6.26
CA ASN A 581 -39.77 26.15 5.59
C ASN A 581 -39.31 26.28 4.12
N PRO A 582 -39.75 25.40 3.20
CA PRO A 582 -39.25 25.39 1.83
C PRO A 582 -39.50 26.68 1.05
N GLY A 583 -40.51 27.48 1.43
CA GLY A 583 -40.78 28.80 0.84
C GLY A 583 -40.00 29.97 1.45
N SER A 584 -39.14 29.74 2.44
CA SER A 584 -38.44 30.80 3.18
C SER A 584 -37.21 31.39 2.48
N PHE A 585 -36.89 30.90 1.28
CA PHE A 585 -35.74 31.32 0.50
C PHE A 585 -36.12 31.44 -0.98
N ARG A 586 -35.26 32.10 -1.76
CA ARG A 586 -35.36 32.16 -3.22
C ARG A 586 -34.09 31.59 -3.82
N TYR A 587 -34.23 30.80 -4.87
CA TYR A 587 -33.08 30.35 -5.65
C TYR A 587 -32.45 31.54 -6.38
N LEU A 588 -31.13 31.53 -6.52
CA LEU A 588 -30.40 32.59 -7.21
C LEU A 588 -30.65 32.57 -8.72
N HIS A 589 -30.98 31.40 -9.28
CA HIS A 589 -31.22 31.19 -10.69
C HIS A 589 -32.16 29.98 -10.92
N PRO A 590 -32.99 29.95 -11.98
CA PRO A 590 -33.87 28.81 -12.29
C PRO A 590 -33.14 27.47 -12.43
N VAL A 591 -31.90 27.48 -12.94
CA VAL A 591 -31.06 26.26 -13.01
C VAL A 591 -30.72 25.75 -11.62
N MET A 592 -30.44 26.62 -10.65
CA MET A 592 -30.21 26.19 -9.26
C MET A 592 -31.48 25.64 -8.64
N GLU A 593 -32.65 26.17 -8.98
CA GLU A 593 -33.92 25.55 -8.57
C GLU A 593 -34.08 24.16 -9.17
N GLN A 594 -33.74 23.98 -10.44
CA GLN A 594 -33.81 22.69 -11.10
C GLN A 594 -32.87 21.65 -10.46
N GLN A 595 -31.60 22.03 -10.20
CA GLN A 595 -30.58 21.09 -9.73
C GLN A 595 -30.55 20.90 -8.21
N LEU A 596 -30.89 21.93 -7.43
CA LEU A 596 -30.77 21.93 -5.96
C LEU A 596 -32.12 21.89 -5.25
N LYS A 597 -33.19 21.50 -5.95
CA LYS A 597 -34.54 21.41 -5.37
C LYS A 597 -34.57 20.48 -4.16
N GLU A 598 -33.90 19.34 -4.29
CA GLU A 598 -33.89 18.27 -3.28
C GLU A 598 -33.12 18.67 -2.02
N THR A 599 -32.17 19.59 -2.16
CA THR A 599 -31.32 20.09 -1.07
C THR A 599 -31.71 21.50 -0.62
N TYR A 600 -32.88 21.99 -1.05
CA TYR A 600 -33.41 23.31 -0.70
C TYR A 600 -32.43 24.45 -1.03
N GLY A 601 -31.78 24.36 -2.19
CA GLY A 601 -30.83 25.38 -2.67
C GLY A 601 -29.53 25.44 -1.87
N VAL A 602 -29.19 24.39 -1.13
CA VAL A 602 -27.92 24.25 -0.39
C VAL A 602 -27.09 23.17 -1.09
N MET A 603 -25.87 23.48 -1.50
CA MET A 603 -24.96 22.48 -2.08
C MET A 603 -24.47 21.55 -0.96
N VAL A 604 -24.99 20.33 -0.92
CA VAL A 604 -24.67 19.33 0.10
C VAL A 604 -23.76 18.25 -0.48
N TYR A 605 -23.95 17.94 -1.76
CA TYR A 605 -23.24 16.88 -2.47
C TYR A 605 -22.16 17.44 -3.39
N GLN A 606 -21.20 16.60 -3.79
CA GLN A 606 -20.22 17.00 -4.81
C GLN A 606 -20.89 17.07 -6.19
N GLU A 607 -21.88 16.22 -6.43
CA GLU A 607 -22.72 16.21 -7.62
C GLU A 607 -23.42 17.55 -7.83
N ASP A 608 -23.88 18.21 -6.75
CA ASP A 608 -24.50 19.53 -6.80
C ASP A 608 -23.58 20.62 -7.39
N VAL A 609 -22.26 20.40 -7.35
CA VAL A 609 -21.25 21.32 -7.91
C VAL A 609 -20.94 20.98 -9.38
N ILE A 610 -21.09 19.70 -9.76
CA ILE A 610 -20.83 19.23 -11.13
C ILE A 610 -22.01 19.58 -12.05
N LYS A 611 -23.24 19.51 -11.53
CA LYS A 611 -24.47 19.93 -12.21
C LYS A 611 -24.56 21.46 -12.31
#